data_AF-A0A2N7XT08-F1
#
_entry.id   AF-A0A2N7XT08-F1
#
_cell.length_a   1.000
_cell.length_b   1.000
_cell.length_c   1.000
_cell.angle_alpha   90.00
_cell.angle_beta   90.00
_cell.angle_gamma   90.00
#
_symmetry.space_group_name_H-M   'P 1'
#
loop_
_entity.id
_entity.type
_entity.pdbx_description
1 polymer ?
#
loop_
_entity_poly.entity_id
_entity_poly.type
_entity_poly.pdbx_seq_one_letter_code
_entity_poly.pdbx_strand_id
1 'polypeptide(L)'
;VLAFDTDDVQILVKTLASGDKAVAIFNRTASPAQAVLTADHLKFTANTDVTLDDLWDGGTTHFRGETKLALAPHQTLVFTAHGTR
;
A
#
# COMPACT_ATOMS: atom_id res chain seq x y z
N VAL A 1 7.21 3.94 -9.55
CA VAL A 1 8.01 4.89 -8.73
C VAL A 1 8.11 4.29 -7.34
N LEU A 2 9.29 4.33 -6.72
CA LEU A 2 9.49 3.91 -5.33
C LEU A 2 8.85 4.96 -4.41
N ALA A 3 7.91 4.55 -3.56
CA ALA A 3 7.15 5.49 -2.72
C ALA A 3 7.73 5.62 -1.30
N PHE A 4 8.32 4.54 -0.78
CA PHE A 4 8.93 4.47 0.53
C PHE A 4 9.92 3.29 0.55
N ASP A 5 11.13 3.52 1.08
CA ASP A 5 12.18 2.51 1.21
C ASP A 5 12.87 2.68 2.55
N THR A 6 12.77 1.64 3.36
CA THR A 6 13.63 1.40 4.52
C THR A 6 14.31 0.06 4.26
N ASP A 7 15.45 -0.23 4.89
CA ASP A 7 16.17 -1.49 4.67
C ASP A 7 15.26 -2.74 4.89
N ASP A 8 14.19 -2.58 5.67
CA ASP A 8 13.27 -3.65 6.06
C ASP A 8 12.02 -3.77 5.17
N VAL A 9 11.38 -2.65 4.82
CA VAL A 9 10.11 -2.61 4.08
C VAL A 9 10.22 -1.71 2.85
N GLN A 10 9.74 -2.25 1.71
CA GLN A 10 9.69 -1.54 0.45
C GLN A 10 8.24 -1.40 -0.05
N ILE A 11 7.88 -0.20 -0.52
CA ILE A 11 6.58 0.08 -1.12
C ILE A 11 6.76 0.53 -2.58
N LEU A 12 6.20 -0.24 -3.50
CA LEU A 12 6.18 0.07 -4.93
C LEU A 12 4.78 0.52 -5.34
N VAL A 13 4.71 1.65 -6.04
CA VAL A 13 3.46 2.21 -6.56
C VAL A 13 3.56 2.45 -8.07
N LYS A 14 2.53 2.00 -8.79
CA LYS A 14 2.34 2.26 -10.22
C LYS A 14 0.92 2.75 -10.48
N THR A 15 0.79 3.83 -11.24
CA THR A 15 -0.50 4.28 -11.76
C THR A 15 -0.95 3.38 -12.90
N LEU A 16 -2.17 2.87 -12.81
CA LEU A 16 -2.83 2.06 -13.83
C LEU A 16 -3.51 2.93 -14.88
N ALA A 17 -3.94 2.31 -16.00
CA ALA A 17 -4.65 3.01 -17.07
C ALA A 17 -5.98 3.65 -16.59
N SER A 18 -6.64 3.05 -15.59
CA SER A 18 -7.83 3.60 -14.96
C SER A 18 -7.55 4.87 -14.13
N GLY A 19 -6.30 5.13 -13.77
CA GLY A 19 -5.91 6.15 -12.80
C GLY A 19 -5.80 5.64 -11.35
N ASP A 20 -6.21 4.39 -11.09
CA ASP A 20 -5.98 3.71 -9.83
C ASP A 20 -4.49 3.44 -9.61
N LYS A 21 -4.12 3.02 -8.40
CA LYS A 21 -2.74 2.63 -8.08
C LYS A 21 -2.65 1.13 -7.86
N ALA A 22 -1.75 0.47 -8.58
CA ALA A 22 -1.23 -0.82 -8.15
C ALA A 22 -0.16 -0.58 -7.08
N VAL A 23 -0.29 -1.26 -5.95
CA VAL A 23 0.58 -1.14 -4.79
C VAL A 23 1.12 -2.52 -4.44
N ALA A 24 2.42 -2.63 -4.25
CA ALA A 24 3.06 -3.83 -3.71
C ALA A 24 3.93 -3.45 -2.51
N ILE A 25 3.76 -4.16 -1.40
CA ILE A 25 4.48 -3.93 -0.15
C ILE A 25 5.23 -5.20 0.22
N PHE A 26 6.54 -5.09 0.36
CA PHE A 26 7.42 -6.22 0.61
C PHE A 26 8.05 -6.07 2.00
N ASN A 27 7.93 -7.11 2.82
CA ASN A 27 8.83 -7.30 3.95
C ASN A 27 10.09 -8.01 3.44
N ARG A 28 11.23 -7.33 3.44
CA ARG A 28 12.50 -7.87 2.94
C ARG A 28 13.30 -8.61 4.02
N THR A 29 12.75 -8.71 5.23
CA THR A 29 13.39 -9.31 6.40
C THR A 29 12.80 -10.68 6.75
N ALA A 30 13.56 -11.43 7.57
CA ALA A 30 13.13 -12.70 8.15
C ALA A 30 12.32 -12.54 9.47
N SER A 31 11.96 -11.30 9.85
CA SER A 31 11.14 -11.01 11.04
C SER A 31 9.83 -10.34 10.63
N PRO A 32 8.75 -10.39 11.44
CA PRO A 32 7.55 -9.61 11.17
C PRO A 32 7.87 -8.12 11.11
N ALA A 33 7.19 -7.39 10.21
CA ALA A 33 7.37 -5.96 10.01
C ALA A 33 6.03 -5.22 9.93
N GLN A 34 6.06 -3.91 10.14
CA GLN A 34 4.90 -3.03 9.97
C GLN A 34 5.22 -1.99 8.89
N ALA A 35 4.36 -1.89 7.88
CA ALA A 35 4.42 -0.89 6.85
C ALA A 35 3.40 0.22 7.12
N VAL A 36 3.79 1.48 6.92
CA VAL A 36 2.85 2.62 6.92
C VAL A 36 2.60 3.02 5.46
N LEU A 37 1.36 2.88 5.01
CA LEU A 37 0.92 3.36 3.70
C LEU A 37 0.11 4.65 3.87
N THR A 38 0.56 5.74 3.25
CA THR A 38 -0.13 7.03 3.30
C THR A 38 -0.85 7.33 1.99
N ALA A 39 -1.86 8.19 2.03
CA ALA A 39 -2.52 8.72 0.84
C ALA A 39 -1.52 9.45 -0.08
N ASP A 40 -0.52 10.11 0.49
CA ASP A 40 0.54 10.81 -0.24
C ASP A 40 1.47 9.86 -1.02
N HIS A 41 1.74 8.65 -0.51
CA HIS A 41 2.43 7.59 -1.28
C HIS A 41 1.66 7.24 -2.55
N LEU A 42 0.33 7.30 -2.49
CA LEU A 42 -0.59 6.96 -3.57
C LEU A 42 -0.98 8.16 -4.44
N LYS A 43 -0.54 9.37 -4.09
CA LYS A 43 -0.95 10.64 -4.72
C LYS A 43 -2.47 10.84 -4.68
N PHE A 44 -3.04 10.57 -3.51
CA PHE A 44 -4.44 10.83 -3.17
C PHE A 44 -4.54 11.87 -2.06
N THR A 45 -5.69 12.56 -1.95
CA THR A 45 -5.97 13.50 -0.88
C THR A 45 -6.13 12.81 0.46
N ALA A 46 -5.42 13.26 1.49
CA ALA A 46 -5.45 12.66 2.82
C ALA A 46 -6.82 12.76 3.54
N ASN A 47 -7.67 13.72 3.18
CA ASN A 47 -8.94 14.02 3.87
C ASN A 47 -10.14 13.21 3.34
N THR A 48 -9.94 12.38 2.31
CA THR A 48 -10.96 11.53 1.69
C THR A 48 -10.65 10.06 1.91
N ASP A 49 -11.65 9.19 1.84
CA ASP A 49 -11.42 7.75 1.91
C ASP A 49 -10.58 7.25 0.73
N VAL A 50 -9.60 6.41 1.05
CA VAL A 50 -8.86 5.57 0.11
C VAL A 50 -9.29 4.13 0.35
N THR A 51 -9.64 3.44 -0.73
CA THR A 51 -9.96 2.01 -0.71
C THR A 51 -8.76 1.21 -1.18
N LEU A 52 -8.45 0.12 -0.48
CA LEU A 52 -7.48 -0.90 -0.86
C LEU A 52 -8.22 -2.22 -1.09
N ASP A 53 -8.10 -2.77 -2.28
CA ASP A 53 -8.59 -4.10 -2.63
C ASP A 53 -7.40 -5.06 -2.73
N ASP A 54 -7.35 -6.04 -1.83
CA ASP A 54 -6.30 -7.06 -1.76
C ASP A 54 -6.43 -8.04 -2.91
N LEU A 55 -5.35 -8.19 -3.68
CA LEU A 55 -5.33 -9.03 -4.87
C LEU A 55 -5.02 -10.49 -4.58
N TRP A 56 -4.66 -10.83 -3.34
CA TRP A 56 -4.44 -12.21 -2.91
C TRP A 56 -5.69 -12.85 -2.33
N ASP A 57 -6.38 -12.19 -1.41
CA ASP A 57 -7.55 -12.76 -0.73
C ASP A 57 -8.89 -12.13 -1.11
N GLY A 58 -8.86 -11.03 -1.88
CA GLY A 58 -10.06 -10.31 -2.32
C GLY A 58 -10.70 -9.43 -1.25
N GLY A 59 -10.05 -9.24 -0.09
CA GLY A 59 -10.52 -8.36 0.97
C GLY A 59 -10.44 -6.89 0.58
N THR A 60 -11.34 -6.09 1.16
CA THR A 60 -11.37 -4.63 0.97
C THR A 60 -11.15 -3.91 2.30
N THR A 61 -10.26 -2.92 2.31
CA THR A 61 -9.99 -2.06 3.47
C THR A 61 -10.11 -0.59 3.07
N HIS A 62 -10.59 0.25 3.98
CA HIS A 62 -10.66 1.70 3.79
C HIS A 62 -9.79 2.43 4.82
N PHE A 63 -9.17 3.53 4.42
CA PHE A 63 -8.43 4.40 5.32
C PHE A 63 -8.47 5.87 4.89
N ARG A 64 -8.14 6.78 5.82
CA ARG A 64 -7.90 8.21 5.57
C ARG A 64 -6.54 8.59 6.11
N GLY A 65 -5.80 9.42 5.37
CA GLY A 65 -4.45 9.84 5.73
C GLY A 65 -3.43 8.70 5.62
N GLU A 66 -3.48 7.73 6.54
CA GLU A 66 -2.56 6.59 6.58
C GLU A 66 -3.22 5.31 7.12
N THR A 67 -2.60 4.17 6.81
CA THR A 67 -2.92 2.88 7.40
C THR A 67 -1.65 2.10 7.72
N LYS A 68 -1.72 1.25 8.75
CA LYS A 68 -0.64 0.37 9.18
C LYS A 68 -0.95 -1.06 8.76
N LEU A 69 -0.04 -1.66 8.01
CA LEU A 69 -0.19 -3.01 7.48
C LEU A 69 0.87 -3.90 8.13
N ALA A 70 0.44 -5.00 8.72
CA ALA A 70 1.35 -6.00 9.27
C ALA A 70 1.77 -6.97 8.17
N LEU A 71 3.06 -7.32 8.14
CA LEU A 71 3.63 -8.29 7.21
C LEU A 71 4.40 -9.35 8.00
N ALA A 72 4.07 -10.62 7.77
CA ALA A 72 4.88 -11.75 8.21
C ALA A 72 6.27 -11.71 7.54
N PRO A 73 7.27 -12.47 8.04
CA PRO A 73 8.56 -12.62 7.39
C PRO A 73 8.42 -12.91 5.89
N HIS A 74 9.12 -12.15 5.05
CA HIS A 74 9.10 -12.30 3.59
C HIS A 74 7.71 -12.18 2.91
N GLN A 75 6.67 -11.74 3.63
CA GLN A 75 5.35 -11.57 3.05
C GLN A 75 5.33 -10.40 2.05
N THR A 76 4.53 -10.57 1.00
CA THR A 76 4.17 -9.51 0.06
C THR A 76 2.66 -9.29 0.09
N LEU A 77 2.24 -8.04 0.30
CA LEU A 77 0.86 -7.62 0.10
C LEU A 77 0.74 -6.89 -1.24
N VAL A 78 -0.34 -7.14 -1.98
CA VAL A 78 -0.58 -6.50 -3.27
C VAL A 78 -2.00 -5.98 -3.31
N PHE A 79 -2.15 -4.70 -3.63
CA PHE A 79 -3.45 -4.03 -3.67
C PHE A 79 -3.68 -3.31 -5.00
N THR A 80 -4.94 -3.19 -5.37
CA THR A 80 -5.39 -2.02 -6.14
C THR A 80 -5.90 -0.96 -5.16
N ALA A 81 -5.55 0.30 -5.38
CA ALA A 81 -5.96 1.40 -4.53
C ALA A 81 -6.71 2.48 -5.31
N HIS A 82 -7.82 2.93 -4.71
CA HIS A 82 -8.76 3.89 -5.26
C HIS A 82 -8.89 5.09 -4.32
N GLY A 83 -8.96 6.31 -4.85
CA GLY A 83 -9.09 7.51 -4.03
C GLY A 83 -9.18 8.79 -4.84
N THR A 84 -9.59 9.88 -4.18
CA THR A 84 -9.59 11.24 -4.75
C THR A 84 -8.17 11.79 -4.82
N ARG A 85 -7.86 12.59 -5.84
CA ARG A 85 -6.54 13.20 -6.07
C ARG A 85 -6.53 14.69 -5.77
#